data_AF-A0A090ZIJ5-F1
#
_entry.id   AF-A0A090ZIJ5-F1
#
_cell.length_a   1.000
_cell.length_b   1.000
_cell.length_c   1.000
_cell.angle_alpha   90.00
_cell.angle_beta   90.00
_cell.angle_gamma   90.00
#
_symmetry.space_group_name_H-M   'P 1'
#
loop_
_entity.id
_entity.type
_entity.pdbx_description
1 polymer ?
#
loop_
_entity_poly.entity_id
_entity_poly.type
_entity_poly.pdbx_seq_one_letter_code
_entity_poly.pdbx_strand_id
1 'polypeptide(L)'
;MQQFSVVLRELRTWFESFKWYPRIQAYSLHLLFGGLGVKFLYELLAAVLPYGGYSFIHTVFYTIPLVSLANYAFLLGAWLTLVSKNVKYLPYGLWANAVLMIFPFTAISLSLLIPVAVYAFLGYALFKYTASVYAEQ
;
A
#
# COMPACT_ATOMS: atom_id res chain seq x y z
N MET A 1 -14.21 -7.61 -15.74
CA MET A 1 -14.01 -6.15 -15.62
C MET A 1 -15.31 -5.43 -15.30
N GLN A 2 -16.39 -5.65 -16.06
CA GLN A 2 -17.70 -5.04 -15.76
C GLN A 2 -18.30 -5.42 -14.38
N GLN A 3 -18.24 -6.70 -13.99
CA GLN A 3 -18.70 -7.10 -12.65
C GLN A 3 -17.85 -6.45 -11.54
N PHE A 4 -16.55 -6.31 -11.76
CA PHE A 4 -15.64 -5.68 -10.81
C PHE A 4 -15.93 -4.17 -10.67
N SER A 5 -16.28 -3.47 -11.77
CA SER A 5 -16.68 -2.06 -11.68
C SER A 5 -17.98 -1.87 -10.92
N VAL A 6 -18.95 -2.79 -11.06
CA VAL A 6 -20.18 -2.78 -10.24
C VAL A 6 -19.83 -2.92 -8.75
N VAL A 7 -18.99 -3.87 -8.39
CA VAL A 7 -18.53 -4.07 -7.00
C VAL A 7 -17.80 -2.83 -6.48
N LEU A 8 -16.92 -2.23 -7.28
CA LEU A 8 -16.22 -1.00 -6.88
C LEU A 8 -17.16 0.19 -6.68
N ARG A 9 -18.20 0.30 -7.50
CA ARG A 9 -19.20 1.35 -7.36
C ARG A 9 -20.01 1.17 -6.08
N GLU A 10 -20.46 -0.04 -5.79
CA GLU A 10 -21.16 -0.35 -4.53
C GLU A 10 -20.26 -0.10 -3.32
N LEU A 11 -18.98 -0.50 -3.41
CA LEU A 11 -17.99 -0.24 -2.38
C LEU A 11 -17.80 1.27 -2.17
N ARG A 12 -17.68 2.06 -3.24
CA ARG A 12 -17.61 3.52 -3.16
C ARG A 12 -18.84 4.10 -2.47
N THR A 13 -20.05 3.71 -2.86
CA THR A 13 -21.29 4.15 -2.22
C THR A 13 -21.31 3.82 -0.73
N TRP A 14 -20.83 2.64 -0.36
CA TRP A 14 -20.72 2.25 1.05
C TRP A 14 -19.72 3.13 1.81
N PHE A 15 -18.55 3.42 1.24
CA PHE A 15 -17.59 4.36 1.84
C PHE A 15 -18.14 5.78 1.97
N GLU A 16 -18.89 6.26 0.98
CA GLU A 16 -19.52 7.58 0.97
C GLU A 16 -20.63 7.73 2.03
N SER A 17 -21.18 6.62 2.54
CA SER A 17 -22.13 6.65 3.67
C SER A 17 -21.50 7.16 4.98
N PHE A 18 -20.18 7.10 5.12
CA PHE A 18 -19.48 7.58 6.29
C PHE A 18 -19.14 9.07 6.19
N LYS A 19 -19.59 9.88 7.16
CA LYS A 19 -19.35 11.34 7.20
C LYS A 19 -17.88 11.76 7.14
N TRP A 20 -16.97 10.91 7.62
CA TRP A 20 -15.54 11.20 7.64
C TRP A 20 -14.81 10.82 6.34
N TYR A 21 -15.41 9.99 5.49
CA TYR A 21 -14.76 9.46 4.28
C TYR A 21 -14.24 10.56 3.35
N PRO A 22 -15.01 11.61 2.97
CA PRO A 22 -14.52 12.65 2.05
C PRO A 22 -13.26 13.36 2.56
N ARG A 23 -13.11 13.50 3.89
CA ARG A 23 -11.93 14.12 4.50
C ARG A 23 -10.70 13.23 4.38
N ILE A 24 -10.84 11.93 4.61
CA ILE A 24 -9.71 10.99 4.56
C ILE A 24 -9.36 10.63 3.10
N GLN A 25 -10.35 10.59 2.21
CA GLN A 25 -10.16 10.30 0.79
C GLN A 25 -9.16 11.27 0.12
N ALA A 26 -9.13 12.54 0.54
CA ALA A 26 -8.16 13.54 0.04
C ALA A 26 -6.70 13.14 0.33
N TYR A 27 -6.47 12.33 1.36
CA TYR A 27 -5.15 11.86 1.76
C TYR A 27 -4.84 10.44 1.27
N SER A 28 -5.68 9.83 0.42
CA SER A 28 -5.53 8.43 -0.02
C SER A 28 -4.13 8.11 -0.56
N LEU A 29 -3.61 8.94 -1.46
CA LEU A 29 -2.27 8.77 -2.04
C LEU A 29 -1.16 9.02 -1.03
N HIS A 30 -1.34 9.97 -0.10
CA HIS A 30 -0.38 10.22 0.97
C HIS A 30 -0.32 9.04 1.94
N LEU A 31 -1.45 8.39 2.21
CA LEU A 31 -1.49 7.21 3.06
C LEU A 31 -0.87 6.00 2.35
N LEU A 32 -1.17 5.83 1.05
CA LEU A 32 -0.60 4.76 0.23
C LEU A 32 0.94 4.90 0.12
N PHE A 33 1.41 6.01 -0.47
CA PHE A 33 2.83 6.20 -0.73
C PHE A 33 3.63 6.69 0.48
N GLY A 34 3.01 7.42 1.40
CA GLY A 34 3.65 7.80 2.66
C GLY A 34 3.86 6.60 3.58
N GLY A 35 2.86 5.70 3.67
CA GLY A 35 3.03 4.42 4.37
C GLY A 35 4.17 3.58 3.75
N LEU A 36 4.24 3.51 2.42
CA LEU A 36 5.36 2.86 1.73
C LEU A 36 6.70 3.54 1.99
N GLY A 37 6.75 4.88 1.95
CA GLY A 37 7.97 5.64 2.18
C GLY A 37 8.53 5.40 3.58
N VAL A 38 7.67 5.34 4.60
CA VAL A 38 8.09 5.03 5.98
C VAL A 38 8.57 3.60 6.11
N LYS A 39 7.88 2.63 5.50
CA LYS A 39 8.36 1.23 5.48
C LYS A 39 9.70 1.11 4.76
N PHE A 40 9.87 1.78 3.63
CA PHE A 40 11.14 1.82 2.90
C PHE A 40 12.26 2.46 3.72
N LEU A 41 11.95 3.55 4.43
CA LEU A 41 12.91 4.19 5.32
C LEU A 41 13.35 3.25 6.44
N TYR A 42 12.42 2.48 7.03
CA TYR A 42 12.77 1.45 8.01
C TYR A 42 13.74 0.43 7.43
N GLU A 43 13.41 -0.19 6.29
CA GLU A 43 14.26 -1.21 5.67
C GLU A 43 15.63 -0.65 5.25
N LEU A 44 15.67 0.57 4.73
CA LEU A 44 16.91 1.25 4.36
C LEU A 44 17.79 1.51 5.58
N LEU A 45 17.21 2.03 6.67
CA LEU A 45 17.93 2.28 7.91
C LEU A 45 18.43 0.98 8.53
N ALA A 46 17.63 -0.08 8.51
CA ALA A 46 18.03 -1.40 8.99
C ALA A 46 19.15 -2.02 8.16
N ALA A 47 19.21 -1.75 6.85
CA ALA A 47 20.24 -2.24 5.96
C ALA A 47 21.57 -1.46 6.05
N VAL A 48 21.52 -0.15 6.33
CA VAL A 48 22.68 0.75 6.24
C VAL A 48 23.29 1.09 7.61
N LEU A 49 22.50 1.16 8.68
CA LEU A 49 23.03 1.58 9.98
C LEU A 49 23.87 0.47 10.64
N PRO A 50 25.03 0.83 11.23
CA PRO A 50 25.82 -0.10 12.02
C PRO A 50 25.11 -0.48 13.32
N TYR A 51 25.58 -1.52 14.00
CA TYR A 51 24.99 -2.05 15.25
C TYR A 51 24.68 -0.98 16.33
N GLY A 52 25.43 0.12 16.39
CA GLY A 52 25.16 1.24 17.31
C GLY A 52 23.86 2.03 17.02
N GLY A 53 23.31 1.94 15.80
CA GLY A 53 22.09 2.63 15.38
C GLY A 53 20.80 1.90 15.75
N TYR A 54 20.86 0.67 16.25
CA TYR A 54 19.67 -0.15 16.52
C TYR A 54 18.77 0.41 17.62
N SER A 55 19.34 1.12 18.61
CA SER A 55 18.55 1.78 19.66
C SER A 55 17.65 2.89 19.08
N PHE A 56 18.16 3.65 18.11
CA PHE A 56 17.39 4.67 17.41
C PHE A 56 16.26 4.03 16.59
N ILE A 57 16.58 3.00 15.79
CA ILE A 57 15.58 2.26 15.00
C ILE A 57 14.50 1.71 15.94
N HIS A 58 14.88 1.06 17.03
CA HIS A 58 13.93 0.48 17.97
C HIS A 58 12.97 1.53 18.55
N THR A 59 13.51 2.67 18.98
CA THR A 59 12.72 3.76 19.56
C THR A 59 11.70 4.32 18.56
N VAL A 60 12.15 4.67 17.35
CA VAL A 60 11.29 5.29 16.35
C VAL A 60 10.25 4.31 15.81
N PHE A 61 10.66 3.08 15.51
CA PHE A 61 9.85 2.14 14.74
C PHE A 61 9.02 1.16 15.58
N TYR A 62 9.42 0.92 16.84
CA TYR A 62 8.73 0.00 17.73
C TYR A 62 8.15 0.69 18.97
N THR A 63 8.79 1.72 19.53
CA THR A 63 8.24 2.49 20.67
C THR A 63 7.21 3.54 20.23
N ILE A 64 7.42 4.22 19.09
CA ILE A 64 6.44 5.16 18.47
C ILE A 64 5.62 4.44 17.36
N PRO A 65 5.34 3.14 17.57
CA PRO A 65 5.11 2.07 16.58
C PRO A 65 5.01 2.47 15.09
N LEU A 66 6.04 3.11 14.54
CA LEU A 66 5.96 3.76 13.24
C LEU A 66 5.83 2.75 12.09
N VAL A 67 6.39 1.54 12.24
CA VAL A 67 6.22 0.43 11.26
C VAL A 67 4.77 0.01 11.18
N SER A 68 4.13 -0.20 12.32
CA SER A 68 2.73 -0.63 12.38
C SER A 68 1.82 0.45 11.81
N LEU A 69 2.03 1.72 12.18
CA LEU A 69 1.29 2.86 11.63
C LEU A 69 1.46 2.96 10.11
N ALA A 70 2.69 2.80 9.60
CA ALA A 70 2.96 2.79 8.18
C ALA A 70 2.26 1.63 7.44
N ASN A 71 2.16 0.45 8.08
CA ASN A 71 1.43 -0.68 7.54
C ASN A 71 -0.08 -0.41 7.44
N TYR A 72 -0.68 0.10 8.50
CA TYR A 72 -2.10 0.46 8.47
C TYR A 72 -2.38 1.62 7.52
N ALA A 73 -1.49 2.63 7.46
CA ALA A 73 -1.60 3.73 6.52
C ALA A 73 -1.55 3.24 5.06
N PHE A 74 -0.63 2.32 4.73
CA PHE A 74 -0.58 1.72 3.39
C PHE A 74 -1.87 0.97 3.04
N LEU A 75 -2.36 0.11 3.94
CA LEU A 75 -3.57 -0.67 3.70
C LEU A 75 -4.81 0.23 3.55
N LEU A 76 -4.96 1.21 4.43
CA LEU A 76 -6.06 2.16 4.37
C LEU A 76 -5.96 3.05 3.13
N GLY A 77 -4.75 3.50 2.78
CA GLY A 77 -4.46 4.20 1.53
C GLY A 77 -4.80 3.37 0.30
N ALA A 78 -4.51 2.05 0.31
CA ALA A 78 -4.85 1.15 -0.77
C ALA A 78 -6.38 1.02 -0.96
N TRP A 79 -7.12 0.81 0.12
CA TRP A 79 -8.59 0.76 0.10
C TRP A 79 -9.20 2.07 -0.38
N LEU A 80 -8.74 3.21 0.15
CA LEU A 80 -9.24 4.52 -0.27
C LEU A 80 -8.88 4.83 -1.72
N THR A 81 -7.69 4.47 -2.17
CA THR A 81 -7.25 4.70 -3.55
C THR A 81 -8.08 3.84 -4.51
N LEU A 82 -8.40 2.60 -4.13
CA LEU A 82 -9.22 1.66 -4.92
C LEU A 82 -10.58 2.24 -5.29
N VAL A 83 -11.25 2.90 -4.34
CA VAL A 83 -12.56 3.54 -4.56
C VAL A 83 -12.46 4.99 -5.03
N SER A 84 -11.26 5.56 -5.16
CA SER A 84 -11.09 6.97 -5.58
C SER A 84 -10.95 7.13 -7.09
N LYS A 85 -10.97 8.39 -7.55
CA LYS A 85 -10.59 8.76 -8.94
C LYS A 85 -9.10 8.47 -9.25
N ASN A 86 -8.30 8.26 -8.21
CA ASN A 86 -6.86 8.01 -8.30
C ASN A 86 -6.53 6.51 -8.36
N VAL A 87 -7.50 5.63 -8.62
CA VAL A 87 -7.31 4.17 -8.71
C VAL A 87 -6.18 3.76 -9.66
N LYS A 88 -5.92 4.56 -10.71
CA LYS A 88 -4.78 4.37 -11.63
C LYS A 88 -3.41 4.32 -10.94
N TYR A 89 -3.28 4.89 -9.75
CA TYR A 89 -2.02 4.88 -8.99
C TYR A 89 -1.86 3.66 -8.08
N LEU A 90 -2.94 2.94 -7.78
CA LEU A 90 -2.92 1.80 -6.88
C LEU A 90 -2.01 0.65 -7.36
N PRO A 91 -1.99 0.28 -8.66
CA PRO A 91 -1.06 -0.74 -9.16
C PRO A 91 0.39 -0.47 -8.78
N TYR A 92 0.85 0.77 -8.92
CA TYR A 92 2.22 1.16 -8.59
C TYR A 92 2.51 1.05 -7.09
N GLY A 93 1.54 1.40 -6.24
CA GLY A 93 1.67 1.20 -4.79
C GLY A 93 1.80 -0.28 -4.41
N LEU A 94 1.00 -1.17 -5.02
CA LEU A 94 1.06 -2.60 -4.77
C LEU A 94 2.39 -3.21 -5.26
N TRP A 95 2.87 -2.81 -6.43
CA TRP A 95 4.18 -3.24 -6.93
C TRP A 95 5.34 -2.71 -6.10
N ALA A 96 5.31 -1.45 -5.68
CA ALA A 96 6.30 -0.90 -4.77
C ALA A 96 6.33 -1.66 -3.44
N ASN A 97 5.17 -2.04 -2.89
CA ASN A 97 5.09 -2.87 -1.69
C ASN A 97 5.69 -4.28 -1.92
N ALA A 98 5.42 -4.89 -3.07
CA ALA A 98 5.97 -6.19 -3.44
C ALA A 98 7.50 -6.15 -3.54
N VAL A 99 8.06 -5.11 -4.18
CA VAL A 99 9.51 -4.88 -4.25
C VAL A 99 10.09 -4.62 -2.87
N LEU A 100 9.41 -3.83 -2.05
CA LEU A 100 9.86 -3.54 -0.69
C LEU A 100 9.91 -4.79 0.19
N MET A 101 8.96 -5.70 0.04
CA MET A 101 8.94 -6.96 0.81
C MET A 101 10.14 -7.86 0.53
N ILE A 102 10.70 -7.83 -0.69
CA ILE A 102 11.89 -8.61 -1.04
C ILE A 102 13.18 -7.85 -0.82
N PHE A 103 13.15 -6.52 -0.66
CA PHE A 103 14.32 -5.73 -0.32
C PHE A 103 14.83 -6.12 1.09
N PRO A 104 16.16 -6.23 1.33
CA PRO A 104 17.29 -5.94 0.43
C PRO A 104 17.78 -7.17 -0.39
N PHE A 105 16.91 -8.13 -0.68
CA PHE A 105 17.17 -9.32 -1.50
C PHE A 105 18.14 -10.33 -0.89
N THR A 106 18.28 -10.34 0.43
CA THR A 106 19.28 -11.16 1.14
C THR A 106 18.71 -12.47 1.70
N ALA A 107 17.40 -12.57 1.94
CA ALA A 107 16.77 -13.75 2.55
C ALA A 107 15.40 -14.06 1.93
N ILE A 108 15.41 -14.59 0.71
CA ILE A 108 14.18 -14.96 -0.02
C ILE A 108 13.69 -16.33 0.47
N SER A 109 12.59 -16.33 1.22
CA SER A 109 11.88 -17.55 1.64
C SER A 109 10.57 -17.72 0.87
N LEU A 110 10.05 -18.96 0.81
CA LEU A 110 8.74 -19.22 0.22
C LEU A 110 7.61 -18.44 0.93
N SER A 111 7.71 -18.31 2.26
CA SER A 111 6.74 -17.55 3.07
C SER A 111 6.70 -16.06 2.72
N LEU A 112 7.79 -15.51 2.20
CA LEU A 112 7.90 -14.14 1.73
C LEU A 112 7.51 -13.99 0.25
N LEU A 113 7.78 -15.02 -0.57
CA LEU A 113 7.41 -15.01 -1.99
C LEU A 113 5.89 -15.05 -2.23
N ILE A 114 5.12 -15.74 -1.38
CA ILE A 114 3.66 -15.79 -1.50
C ILE A 114 3.02 -14.39 -1.44
N PRO A 115 3.21 -13.57 -0.38
CA PRO A 115 2.62 -12.24 -0.33
C PRO A 115 3.13 -11.34 -1.47
N VAL A 116 4.40 -11.44 -1.83
CA VAL A 116 4.97 -10.69 -2.97
C VAL A 116 4.25 -11.02 -4.27
N ALA A 117 4.04 -12.31 -4.56
CA ALA A 117 3.29 -12.76 -5.73
C ALA A 117 1.84 -12.27 -5.71
N VAL A 118 1.19 -12.27 -4.55
CA VAL A 118 -0.16 -11.72 -4.38
C VAL A 118 -0.20 -10.23 -4.71
N TYR A 119 0.70 -9.41 -4.13
CA TYR A 119 0.75 -7.98 -4.41
C TYR A 119 1.10 -7.67 -5.86
N ALA A 120 2.03 -8.43 -6.45
CA ALA A 120 2.40 -8.31 -7.86
C ALA A 120 1.21 -8.62 -8.79
N PHE A 121 0.52 -9.74 -8.53
CA PHE A 121 -0.64 -10.18 -9.30
C PHE A 121 -1.81 -9.20 -9.17
N LEU A 122 -2.12 -8.75 -7.95
CA LEU A 122 -3.17 -7.76 -7.71
C LEU A 122 -2.86 -6.43 -8.41
N GLY A 123 -1.60 -5.97 -8.36
CA GLY A 123 -1.15 -4.81 -9.10
C GLY A 123 -1.36 -4.96 -10.61
N TYR A 124 -1.01 -6.11 -11.17
CA TYR A 124 -1.24 -6.41 -12.59
C TYR A 124 -2.72 -6.46 -12.96
N ALA A 125 -3.55 -7.14 -12.15
CA ALA A 125 -4.99 -7.24 -12.38
C ALA A 125 -5.66 -5.85 -12.34
N LEU A 126 -5.28 -5.01 -11.37
CA LEU A 126 -5.75 -3.64 -11.26
C LEU A 126 -5.24 -2.76 -12.39
N PHE A 127 -3.98 -2.92 -12.82
CA PHE A 127 -3.44 -2.19 -13.97
C PHE A 127 -4.28 -2.45 -15.22
N LYS A 128 -4.56 -3.73 -15.50
CA LYS A 128 -5.43 -4.15 -16.61
C LYS A 128 -6.84 -3.58 -16.49
N TYR A 129 -7.39 -3.53 -15.28
CA TYR A 129 -8.69 -2.89 -15.04
C TYR A 129 -8.65 -1.39 -15.32
N THR A 130 -7.66 -0.67 -14.79
CA THR A 130 -7.52 0.78 -14.95
C THR A 130 -7.26 1.21 -16.40
N ALA A 131 -6.70 0.33 -17.23
CA ALA A 131 -6.53 0.55 -18.65
C ALA A 131 -7.77 0.18 -19.49
N SER A 132 -8.83 -0.36 -18.87
CA SER A 132 -10.05 -0.77 -19.57
C SER A 132 -11.11 0.34 -19.57
N VAL A 133 -12.02 0.30 -20.55
CA VAL A 133 -13.16 1.23 -20.69
C VAL A 133 -14.06 1.26 -19.44
N TYR A 134 -14.01 0.22 -18.60
CA TYR A 134 -14.81 0.09 -17.38
C TYR A 134 -14.26 0.87 -16.16
N ALA A 135 -13.09 1.51 -16.29
CA ALA A 135 -12.48 2.30 -15.21
C ALA A 135 -12.93 3.77 -15.17
N GLU A 136 -13.52 4.28 -16.26
CA GLU A 136 -13.99 5.67 -16.39
C GLU A 136 -15.46 5.87 -15.94
N GLN A 137 -16.13 4.78 -15.54
CA GLN A 137 -17.52 4.77 -15.05
C GLN A 137 -17.58 4.87 -13.52
#